data_AF-A0A8J8FTB0-F1
#
_entry.id   AF-A0A8J8FTB0-F1
#
_cell.length_a   1.000
_cell.length_b   1.000
_cell.length_c   1.000
_cell.angle_alpha   90.00
_cell.angle_beta   90.00
_cell.angle_gamma   90.00
#
_symmetry.space_group_name_H-M   'P 1'
#
loop_
_entity.id
_entity.type
_entity.pdbx_description
1 polymer ?
#
loop_
_entity_poly.entity_id
_entity_poly.type
_entity_poly.pdbx_seq_one_letter_code
_entity_poly.pdbx_strand_id
1 'polypeptide(L)'
;MTFLSKWRWELCSPLAGVLLTLAFAPFGYSFLAFISLGFVFLSWLESSPARVALRGYLFGLGLFGSGISWVYISIHDYGGAPVLGAVLLTLLVVCFWSIFPALTGYISVKIVRKKHKARLVWVFPFVWILVEYFRGY
;
A
#
# COMPACT_ATOMS: atom_id res chain seq x y z
N MET A 1 -11.78 13.20 -23.05
CA MET A 1 -10.78 12.37 -22.33
C MET A 1 -11.53 11.50 -21.32
N THR A 2 -11.51 10.19 -21.49
CA THR A 2 -12.34 9.22 -20.76
C THR A 2 -12.10 9.27 -19.25
N PHE A 3 -13.18 9.23 -18.45
CA PHE A 3 -13.15 9.21 -16.98
C PHE A 3 -12.14 8.20 -16.41
N LEU A 4 -12.01 7.04 -17.06
CA LEU A 4 -11.05 5.98 -16.73
C LEU A 4 -9.59 6.42 -16.80
N SER A 5 -9.22 7.30 -17.73
CA SER A 5 -7.85 7.82 -17.85
C SER A 5 -7.41 8.61 -16.63
N LYS A 6 -8.36 9.31 -15.97
CA LYS A 6 -8.09 10.17 -14.81
C LYS A 6 -7.81 9.36 -13.54
N TRP A 7 -8.45 8.20 -13.40
CA TRP A 7 -8.39 7.33 -12.20
C TRP A 7 -7.53 6.07 -12.40
N ARG A 8 -6.79 5.98 -13.51
CA ARG A 8 -6.02 4.78 -13.84
C ARG A 8 -5.07 4.34 -12.72
N TRP A 9 -4.44 5.31 -12.05
CA TRP A 9 -3.43 5.02 -11.03
C TRP A 9 -4.09 4.48 -9.77
N GLU A 10 -5.19 5.09 -9.37
CA GLU A 10 -6.00 4.67 -8.23
C GLU A 10 -6.57 3.26 -8.45
N LEU A 11 -7.07 2.97 -9.66
CA LEU A 11 -7.59 1.64 -10.01
C LEU A 11 -6.50 0.56 -10.06
N CYS A 12 -5.28 0.90 -10.49
CA CYS A 12 -4.18 -0.06 -10.59
C CYS A 12 -3.36 -0.19 -9.29
N SER A 13 -3.44 0.78 -8.37
CA SER A 13 -2.73 0.75 -7.08
C SER A 13 -2.94 -0.54 -6.27
N PRO A 14 -4.18 -1.06 -6.10
CA PRO A 14 -4.40 -2.33 -5.39
C PRO A 14 -3.72 -3.51 -6.09
N LEU A 15 -3.73 -3.54 -7.43
CA LEU A 15 -3.08 -4.60 -8.19
C LEU A 15 -1.58 -4.60 -7.94
N ALA A 16 -0.95 -3.41 -7.90
CA ALA A 16 0.46 -3.31 -7.51
C ALA A 16 0.69 -3.85 -6.08
N GLY A 17 -0.21 -3.59 -5.13
CA GLY A 17 -0.15 -4.18 -3.80
C GLY A 17 -0.17 -5.71 -3.81
N VAL A 18 -1.08 -6.31 -4.59
CA VAL A 18 -1.16 -7.77 -4.77
C VAL A 18 0.12 -8.33 -5.41
N LEU A 19 0.72 -7.62 -6.38
CA LEU A 19 2.01 -8.03 -6.96
C LEU A 19 3.12 -8.12 -5.90
N LEU A 20 3.10 -7.24 -4.89
CA LEU A 20 4.07 -7.30 -3.81
C LEU A 20 3.87 -8.56 -2.93
N THR A 21 2.63 -8.97 -2.67
CA THR A 21 2.34 -10.24 -1.98
C THR A 21 2.94 -11.44 -2.72
N LEU A 22 2.84 -11.46 -4.04
CA LEU A 22 3.40 -12.54 -4.88
C LEU A 22 4.93 -12.60 -4.85
N ALA A 23 5.62 -11.56 -4.38
CA ALA A 23 7.05 -11.59 -4.18
C ALA A 23 7.48 -12.40 -2.94
N PHE A 24 6.55 -12.65 -2.01
CA PHE A 24 6.79 -13.40 -0.79
C PHE A 24 6.34 -14.86 -0.91
N ALA A 25 6.66 -15.66 0.11
CA ALA A 25 6.15 -17.01 0.24
C ALA A 25 4.61 -17.03 0.23
N PRO A 26 3.97 -18.07 -0.34
CA PRO A 26 4.55 -19.27 -0.93
C PRO A 26 5.00 -19.13 -2.40
N PHE A 27 4.79 -17.96 -3.01
CA PHE A 27 4.97 -17.77 -4.46
C PHE A 27 6.43 -17.51 -4.86
N GLY A 28 7.14 -16.66 -4.11
CA GLY A 28 8.57 -16.45 -4.26
C GLY A 28 9.02 -15.69 -5.51
N TYR A 29 8.13 -14.97 -6.19
CA TYR A 29 8.47 -14.18 -7.38
C TYR A 29 9.14 -12.85 -7.01
N SER A 30 10.34 -12.91 -6.44
CA SER A 30 11.05 -11.76 -5.85
C SER A 30 11.15 -10.53 -6.76
N PHE A 31 11.26 -10.72 -8.08
CA PHE A 31 11.30 -9.63 -9.06
C PHE A 31 10.04 -8.74 -9.04
N LEU A 32 8.89 -9.28 -8.64
CA LEU A 32 7.63 -8.53 -8.55
C LEU A 32 7.67 -7.45 -7.47
N ALA A 33 8.54 -7.57 -6.46
CA ALA A 33 8.70 -6.52 -5.45
C ALA A 33 9.18 -5.20 -6.09
N PHE A 34 10.15 -5.27 -7.00
CA PHE A 34 10.66 -4.11 -7.72
C PHE A 34 9.62 -3.52 -8.66
N ILE A 35 8.86 -4.37 -9.36
CA ILE A 35 7.79 -3.93 -10.26
C ILE A 35 6.67 -3.25 -9.48
N SER A 36 6.27 -3.83 -8.35
CA SER A 36 5.21 -3.31 -7.49
C SER A 36 5.57 -1.94 -6.90
N LEU A 37 6.73 -1.85 -6.23
CA LEU A 37 7.18 -0.61 -5.61
C LEU A 37 7.51 0.45 -6.66
N GLY A 38 8.12 0.04 -7.79
CA GLY A 38 8.36 0.92 -8.92
C GLY A 38 7.06 1.51 -9.46
N PHE A 39 6.04 0.68 -9.67
CA PHE A 39 4.73 1.13 -10.12
C PHE A 39 4.10 2.14 -9.16
N VAL A 40 4.06 1.83 -7.86
CA VAL A 40 3.39 2.71 -6.89
C VAL A 40 4.13 4.04 -6.75
N PHE A 41 5.47 4.06 -6.75
CA PHE A 41 6.26 5.29 -6.68
C PHE A 41 6.14 6.13 -7.96
N LEU A 42 6.14 5.49 -9.13
CA LEU A 42 5.87 6.18 -10.40
C LEU A 42 4.47 6.79 -10.39
N SER A 43 3.48 6.07 -9.85
CA SER A 43 2.12 6.59 -9.70
C SER A 43 2.07 7.81 -8.77
N TRP A 44 3.03 8.01 -7.87
CA TRP A 44 3.01 9.15 -6.95
C TRP A 44 3.66 10.42 -7.52
N LEU A 45 4.44 10.29 -8.59
CA LEU A 45 5.06 11.43 -9.26
C LEU A 45 3.98 12.40 -9.76
N GLU A 46 4.33 13.69 -9.72
CA GLU A 46 3.49 14.78 -10.24
C GLU A 46 2.06 14.83 -9.68
N SER A 47 1.82 14.24 -8.50
CA SER A 47 0.49 14.09 -7.93
C SER A 47 0.32 14.87 -6.63
N SER A 48 -0.92 15.23 -6.28
CA SER A 48 -1.19 15.96 -5.05
C SER A 48 -1.05 15.04 -3.81
N PRO A 49 -0.68 15.57 -2.63
CA PRO A 49 -0.55 14.76 -1.41
C PRO A 49 -1.79 13.90 -1.12
N ALA A 50 -2.99 14.43 -1.35
CA ALA A 50 -4.24 13.69 -1.15
C ALA A 50 -4.40 12.50 -2.12
N ARG A 51 -4.06 12.67 -3.40
CA ARG A 51 -4.12 11.57 -4.38
C ARG A 51 -3.05 10.52 -4.10
N VAL A 52 -1.87 10.96 -3.67
CA VAL A 52 -0.78 10.06 -3.30
C VAL A 52 -1.15 9.25 -2.06
N ALA A 53 -1.75 9.87 -1.05
CA ALA A 53 -2.28 9.18 0.12
C ALA A 53 -3.34 8.13 -0.27
N LEU A 54 -4.28 8.50 -1.15
CA LEU A 54 -5.29 7.57 -1.66
C LEU A 54 -4.67 6.38 -2.40
N ARG A 55 -3.71 6.64 -3.31
CA ARG A 55 -2.99 5.58 -4.06
C ARG A 55 -2.19 4.68 -3.13
N GLY A 56 -1.53 5.24 -2.12
CA GLY A 56 -0.83 4.48 -1.08
C GLY A 56 -1.81 3.63 -0.26
N TYR A 57 -2.96 4.18 0.12
CA TYR A 57 -3.99 3.43 0.85
C TYR A 57 -4.54 2.27 0.02
N LEU A 58 -4.89 2.52 -1.24
CA LEU A 58 -5.37 1.50 -2.18
C LEU A 58 -4.31 0.41 -2.45
N PHE A 59 -3.04 0.82 -2.56
CA PHE A 59 -1.91 -0.11 -2.62
C PHE A 59 -1.83 -0.99 -1.36
N GLY A 60 -1.93 -0.36 -0.19
CA GLY A 60 -1.97 -1.06 1.09
C GLY A 60 -3.12 -2.06 1.17
N LEU A 61 -4.31 -1.69 0.71
CA LEU A 61 -5.47 -2.60 0.71
C LEU A 61 -5.22 -3.83 -0.15
N GLY A 62 -4.57 -3.67 -1.31
CA GLY A 62 -4.16 -4.80 -2.16
C GLY A 62 -3.10 -5.67 -1.49
N LEU A 63 -2.05 -5.05 -0.94
CA LEU A 63 -0.95 -5.74 -0.26
C LEU A 63 -1.45 -6.51 0.96
N PHE A 64 -2.06 -5.82 1.92
CA PHE A 64 -2.48 -6.42 3.18
C PHE A 64 -3.72 -7.29 3.01
N GLY A 65 -4.66 -6.90 2.15
CA GLY A 65 -5.84 -7.71 1.86
C GLY A 65 -5.49 -9.07 1.22
N SER A 66 -4.39 -9.17 0.48
CA SER A 66 -3.92 -10.46 -0.08
C SER A 66 -2.86 -11.14 0.78
N GLY A 67 -1.97 -10.38 1.42
CA GLY A 67 -0.79 -10.90 2.13
C GLY A 67 -1.01 -11.19 3.62
N ILE A 68 -2.00 -10.58 4.27
CA ILE A 68 -2.32 -10.81 5.69
C ILE A 68 -3.75 -11.28 5.94
N SER A 69 -4.51 -11.65 4.90
CA SER A 69 -5.87 -12.18 5.04
C SER A 69 -5.96 -13.45 5.89
N TRP A 70 -4.86 -14.20 5.99
CA TRP A 70 -4.76 -15.39 6.83
C TRP A 70 -5.02 -15.11 8.32
N VAL A 71 -4.90 -13.86 8.79
CA VAL A 71 -5.26 -13.45 10.16
C VAL A 71 -6.73 -13.75 10.48
N TYR A 72 -7.59 -13.83 9.46
CA TYR A 72 -8.96 -14.32 9.60
C TYR A 72 -9.03 -15.65 10.35
N ILE A 73 -8.16 -16.60 10.02
CA ILE A 73 -8.12 -17.94 10.63
C ILE A 73 -7.82 -17.82 12.12
N SER A 74 -6.88 -16.96 12.49
CA SER A 74 -6.57 -16.68 13.90
C SER A 74 -7.77 -16.11 14.66
N ILE A 75 -8.53 -15.19 14.05
CA ILE A 75 -9.67 -14.56 14.70
C ILE A 75 -10.88 -15.50 14.78
N HIS A 76 -11.16 -16.25 13.71
CA HIS A 76 -12.31 -17.14 13.62
C HIS A 76 -12.08 -18.44 14.41
N ASP A 77 -11.01 -19.18 14.07
CA ASP A 77 -10.82 -20.55 14.58
C ASP A 77 -10.24 -20.55 15.99
N TYR A 78 -9.27 -19.66 16.27
CA TYR A 78 -8.64 -19.58 17.59
C TYR A 78 -9.30 -18.54 18.51
N GLY A 79 -9.83 -17.45 17.94
CA GLY A 79 -10.54 -16.42 18.69
C GLY A 79 -12.02 -16.74 18.97
N GLY A 80 -12.60 -17.73 18.30
CA GLY A 80 -14.00 -18.13 18.47
C GLY A 80 -15.02 -17.08 17.99
N ALA A 81 -14.58 -16.10 17.19
CA ALA A 81 -15.48 -15.07 16.68
C ALA A 81 -16.42 -15.66 15.61
N PRO A 82 -17.71 -15.25 15.57
CA PRO A 82 -18.59 -15.65 14.49
C PRO A 82 -18.06 -15.12 13.15
N VAL A 83 -18.39 -15.81 12.04
CA VAL A 83 -17.91 -15.52 10.68
C VAL A 83 -17.92 -14.02 10.35
N LEU A 84 -19.06 -13.34 10.54
CA LEU A 84 -19.20 -11.92 10.25
C LEU A 84 -18.25 -11.06 11.09
N GLY A 85 -18.12 -11.36 12.39
CA GLY A 85 -17.21 -10.67 13.29
C GLY A 85 -15.74 -10.83 12.87
N ALA A 86 -15.34 -12.06 12.51
CA ALA A 86 -13.99 -12.33 12.05
C ALA A 86 -13.65 -11.62 10.73
N VAL A 87 -14.59 -11.57 9.78
CA VAL A 87 -14.43 -10.82 8.53
C VAL A 87 -14.27 -9.33 8.81
N LEU A 88 -15.14 -8.74 9.64
CA LEU A 88 -15.08 -7.30 9.96
C LEU A 88 -13.79 -6.92 10.66
N LEU A 89 -13.32 -7.74 11.60
CA LEU A 89 -12.04 -7.51 12.29
C LEU A 89 -10.85 -7.66 11.34
N THR A 90 -10.86 -8.65 10.45
CA THR A 90 -9.81 -8.81 9.44
C THR A 90 -9.76 -7.61 8.51
N LEU A 91 -10.92 -7.12 8.03
CA LEU A 91 -11.00 -5.91 7.22
C LEU A 91 -10.50 -4.68 7.97
N LEU A 92 -10.81 -4.56 9.26
CA LEU A 92 -10.32 -3.47 10.11
C LEU A 92 -8.79 -3.49 10.20
N VAL A 93 -8.18 -4.66 10.39
CA VAL A 93 -6.73 -4.84 10.40
C VAL A 93 -6.13 -4.43 9.05
N VAL A 94 -6.69 -4.91 7.93
CA VAL A 94 -6.22 -4.56 6.57
C VAL A 94 -6.32 -3.05 6.33
N CYS A 95 -7.44 -2.42 6.68
CA CYS A 95 -7.64 -0.98 6.56
C CYS A 95 -6.64 -0.19 7.43
N PHE A 96 -6.42 -0.61 8.68
CA PHE A 96 -5.46 0.03 9.58
C PHE A 96 -4.03 -0.05 9.02
N TRP A 97 -3.60 -1.23 8.58
CA TRP A 97 -2.25 -1.41 8.02
C TRP A 97 -2.06 -0.64 6.71
N SER A 98 -3.12 -0.44 5.94
CA SER A 98 -3.08 0.34 4.69
C SER A 98 -2.79 1.83 4.90
N ILE A 99 -2.91 2.33 6.14
CA ILE A 99 -2.54 3.71 6.49
C ILE A 99 -1.04 3.95 6.32
N PHE A 100 -0.18 2.96 6.53
CA PHE A 100 1.28 3.16 6.50
C PHE A 100 1.83 3.47 5.08
N PRO A 101 1.45 2.74 4.01
CA PRO A 101 1.81 3.16 2.65
C PRO A 101 1.18 4.51 2.25
N ALA A 102 -0.03 4.82 2.73
CA ALA A 102 -0.68 6.11 2.51
C ALA A 102 0.11 7.27 3.16
N LEU A 103 0.55 7.05 4.40
CA LEU A 103 1.37 8.00 5.17
C LEU A 103 2.72 8.22 4.49
N THR A 104 3.35 7.15 4.01
CA THR A 104 4.62 7.22 3.27
C THR A 104 4.51 8.16 2.07
N GLY A 105 3.52 7.93 1.22
CA GLY A 105 3.31 8.77 0.04
C GLY A 105 2.98 10.21 0.41
N TYR A 106 2.08 10.41 1.39
CA TYR A 106 1.66 11.74 1.84
C TYR A 106 2.84 12.56 2.37
N ILE A 107 3.62 12.00 3.31
CA ILE A 107 4.78 12.65 3.90
C ILE A 107 5.79 12.99 2.81
N SER A 108 6.11 12.02 1.93
CA SER A 108 7.11 12.20 0.88
C SER A 108 6.83 13.39 -0.04
N VAL A 109 5.57 13.54 -0.48
CA VAL A 109 5.20 14.66 -1.36
C VAL A 109 5.04 15.97 -0.59
N LYS A 110 4.67 15.91 0.69
CA LYS A 110 4.50 17.12 1.53
C LYS A 110 5.83 17.76 1.91
N ILE A 111 6.88 16.98 2.17
CA ILE A 111 8.20 17.51 2.57
C ILE A 111 9.01 18.05 1.40
N VAL A 112 8.73 17.60 0.17
CA VAL A 112 9.45 18.07 -1.03
C VAL A 112 8.78 19.29 -1.65
N ARG A 113 9.52 20.40 -1.73
CA ARG A 113 9.08 21.60 -2.45
C ARG A 113 8.85 21.29 -3.93
N LYS A 114 7.80 21.89 -4.52
CA LYS A 114 7.42 21.72 -5.95
C LYS A 114 8.56 21.95 -6.95
N LYS A 115 9.56 22.78 -6.63
CA LYS A 115 10.74 23.05 -7.48
C LYS A 115 11.75 21.89 -7.54
N HIS A 116 11.71 20.95 -6.59
CA HIS A 116 12.71 19.90 -6.43
C HIS A 116 12.12 18.49 -6.57
N LYS A 117 11.14 18.30 -7.46
CA LYS A 117 10.45 17.00 -7.64
C LYS A 117 11.39 15.85 -8.01
N ALA A 118 12.52 16.12 -8.66
CA ALA A 118 13.56 15.10 -8.91
C ALA A 118 14.08 14.45 -7.62
N ARG A 119 14.00 15.12 -6.46
CA ARG A 119 14.38 14.54 -5.17
C ARG A 119 13.41 13.45 -4.69
N LEU A 120 12.19 13.38 -5.23
CA LEU A 120 11.20 12.36 -4.84
C LEU A 120 11.69 10.94 -5.09
N VAL A 121 12.56 10.74 -6.09
CA VAL A 121 13.19 9.43 -6.38
C VAL A 121 13.94 8.87 -5.17
N TRP A 122 14.56 9.75 -4.37
CA TRP A 122 15.29 9.37 -3.17
C TRP A 122 14.42 9.45 -1.91
N VAL A 123 13.50 10.41 -1.87
CA VAL A 123 12.64 10.62 -0.70
C VAL A 123 11.63 9.48 -0.53
N PHE A 124 11.04 8.95 -1.60
CA PHE A 124 10.08 7.84 -1.51
C PHE A 124 10.65 6.61 -0.78
N PRO A 125 11.77 6.00 -1.21
CA PRO A 125 12.31 4.83 -0.52
C PRO A 125 12.78 5.17 0.91
N PHE A 126 13.32 6.37 1.16
CA PHE A 126 13.77 6.75 2.49
C PHE A 126 12.61 6.88 3.49
N VAL A 127 11.55 7.59 3.09
CA VAL A 127 10.35 7.72 3.92
C VAL A 127 9.65 6.37 4.08
N TRP A 128 9.63 5.54 3.03
CA TRP A 128 9.10 4.17 3.10
C TRP A 128 9.78 3.38 4.21
N ILE A 129 11.12 3.33 4.22
CA ILE A 129 11.87 2.63 5.26
C ILE A 129 11.55 3.17 6.66
N LEU A 130 11.48 4.49 6.85
CA LEU A 130 11.18 5.08 8.16
C LEU A 130 9.75 4.74 8.64
N VAL A 131 8.77 4.80 7.75
CA VAL A 131 7.38 4.48 8.09
C VAL A 131 7.22 2.98 8.35
N GLU A 132 7.87 2.13 7.57
CA GLU A 132 7.88 0.67 7.79
C GLU A 132 8.61 0.28 9.07
N TYR A 133 9.69 0.99 9.42
CA TYR A 133 10.34 0.87 10.72
C TYR A 133 9.32 1.19 11.82
N PHE A 134 8.67 2.36 11.78
CA PHE A 134 7.67 2.72 12.78
C PHE A 134 6.49 1.74 12.84
N ARG A 135 6.09 1.14 11.72
CA ARG A 135 5.05 0.10 11.66
C ARG A 135 5.43 -1.16 12.44
N GLY A 136 6.72 -1.45 12.58
CA GLY A 136 7.25 -2.68 13.20
C GLY A 136 7.58 -2.59 14.69
N TYR A 137 7.44 -1.41 15.32
CA TYR A 137 7.68 -1.18 16.76
C TYR A 137 6.38 -0.85 17.47
#